data_AF-A0A424LX29-F1
#
_entry.id   AF-A0A424LX29-F1
#
_cell.length_a   1.000
_cell.length_b   1.000
_cell.length_c   1.000
_cell.angle_alpha   90.00
_cell.angle_beta   90.00
_cell.angle_gamma   90.00
#
_symmetry.space_group_name_H-M   'P 1'
#
loop_
_entity.id
_entity.type
_entity.pdbx_description
1 polymer ?
#
loop_
_entity_poly.entity_id
_entity_poly.type
_entity_poly.pdbx_seq_one_letter_code
_entity_poly.pdbx_strand_id
1 'polypeptide(L)'
;MTRSFIYSLLVSGTILASQTTFAQADEKMINDTMEGSVSTLDGYVPNMSITEDGKTAYFSKGTYEKPLYGVFSKKELVYHVYRAENVNGEWTNVTKLDVCPKHYSAKHPTVTADGSRLFFASNMKGTFGKYDIYVADIAADGTPGVSKNLGPKVNTKEDELYPSIYNETLLFFASEGRDGYGGLDLYASQVVNNTLTTSVNLGEHINSNSDEYAIQLSPEKKLGFVVSNRGFNNTVSQYTVAYGRSSKQDQYNDVAERDAGLQSAMNENNYEYVDTSFQDEQ
;
A
#
# COMPACT_ATOMS: atom_id res chain seq x y z
N MET A 1 16.65 20.77 27.57
CA MET A 1 15.21 21.05 27.76
C MET A 1 14.42 19.88 27.20
N THR A 2 13.74 19.19 28.09
CA THR A 2 12.82 18.07 27.88
C THR A 2 11.58 18.47 27.09
N ARG A 3 11.15 17.64 26.13
CA ARG A 3 9.91 16.85 26.22
C ARG A 3 9.76 15.90 25.04
N SER A 4 9.74 14.61 25.38
CA SER A 4 9.26 13.49 24.58
C SER A 4 7.74 13.64 24.38
N PHE A 5 7.26 13.42 23.16
CA PHE A 5 5.86 13.07 22.91
C PHE A 5 5.84 11.90 21.93
N ILE A 6 5.71 10.71 22.51
CA ILE A 6 5.25 9.51 21.82
C ILE A 6 3.74 9.71 21.61
N TYR A 7 3.30 9.80 20.36
CA TYR A 7 1.91 9.56 20.01
C TYR A 7 1.83 8.16 19.38
N SER A 8 1.58 7.18 20.24
CA SER A 8 0.90 5.94 19.85
C SER A 8 -0.59 6.25 19.84
N LEU A 9 -1.29 5.99 18.73
CA LEU A 9 -2.73 5.84 18.79
C LEU A 9 -3.13 4.44 18.31
N LEU A 10 -3.70 3.72 19.26
CA LEU A 10 -4.50 2.52 19.09
C LEU A 10 -5.71 2.84 18.22
N VAL A 11 -6.01 1.95 17.27
CA VAL A 11 -7.40 1.72 16.87
C VAL A 11 -7.71 0.28 17.25
N SER A 12 -8.37 0.13 18.41
CA SER A 12 -8.94 -1.13 18.88
C SER A 12 -10.10 -1.53 17.98
N GLY A 13 -10.18 -2.82 17.67
CA GLY A 13 -11.21 -3.40 16.82
C GLY A 13 -12.59 -3.57 17.47
N THR A 14 -13.58 -3.75 16.61
CA THR A 14 -14.77 -4.65 16.63
C THR A 14 -15.63 -4.20 15.44
N ILE A 15 -16.18 -5.05 14.57
CA ILE A 15 -17.18 -6.09 14.83
C ILE A 15 -17.05 -7.21 13.77
N LEU A 16 -17.10 -8.46 14.23
CA LEU A 16 -17.43 -9.66 13.46
C LEU A 16 -18.90 -9.99 13.75
N ALA A 17 -19.79 -10.00 12.74
CA ALA A 17 -21.03 -10.75 12.79
C ALA A 17 -21.63 -10.97 11.38
N SER A 18 -22.19 -12.16 11.24
CA SER A 18 -22.78 -12.84 10.10
C SER A 18 -23.85 -12.08 9.29
N GLN A 19 -24.06 -12.59 8.07
CA GLN A 19 -25.10 -12.25 7.12
C GLN A 19 -26.49 -12.03 7.76
N THR A 20 -27.27 -11.13 7.13
CA THR A 20 -28.69 -10.80 7.36
C THR A 20 -29.03 -9.82 8.49
N THR A 21 -28.61 -8.55 8.39
CA THR A 21 -29.45 -7.34 8.65
C THR A 21 -28.61 -6.06 8.53
N PHE A 22 -28.34 -5.60 7.30
CA PHE A 22 -27.64 -4.34 7.05
C PHE A 22 -28.40 -3.54 5.99
N ALA A 23 -29.30 -2.66 6.43
CA ALA A 23 -29.91 -1.66 5.54
C ALA A 23 -30.15 -0.30 6.20
N GLN A 24 -29.70 -0.08 7.45
CA GLN A 24 -29.99 1.17 8.15
C GLN A 24 -28.91 1.67 9.10
N ALA A 25 -27.77 0.97 9.22
CA ALA A 25 -26.66 1.38 10.08
C ALA A 25 -25.52 2.12 9.34
N ASP A 26 -25.60 2.26 8.01
CA ASP A 26 -24.41 2.54 7.18
C ASP A 26 -24.06 4.01 6.94
N GLU A 27 -24.94 5.00 7.10
CA GLU A 27 -24.56 6.38 6.72
C GLU A 27 -23.79 7.13 7.82
N LYS A 28 -24.16 6.91 9.09
CA LYS A 28 -23.57 7.66 10.21
C LYS A 28 -22.19 7.15 10.60
N MET A 29 -21.98 5.83 10.55
CA MET A 29 -20.68 5.21 10.86
C MET A 29 -19.64 5.49 9.77
N ILE A 30 -20.05 5.61 8.50
CA ILE A 30 -19.14 6.01 7.41
C ILE A 30 -18.68 7.46 7.61
N ASN A 31 -19.58 8.37 7.98
CA ASN A 31 -19.21 9.77 8.23
C ASN A 31 -18.37 9.95 9.50
N ASP A 32 -18.68 9.27 10.61
CA ASP A 32 -17.92 9.40 11.87
C ASP A 32 -16.54 8.71 11.81
N THR A 33 -16.32 7.74 10.91
CA THR A 33 -15.01 7.08 10.74
C THR A 33 -14.07 7.85 9.79
N MET A 34 -14.58 8.84 9.04
CA MET A 34 -13.81 9.57 8.02
C MET A 34 -13.31 10.97 8.43
N GLU A 35 -13.56 11.42 9.67
CA GLU A 35 -12.99 12.67 10.20
C GLU A 35 -11.55 12.53 10.74
N GLY A 36 -10.86 11.43 10.45
CA GLY A 36 -9.46 11.23 10.79
C GLY A 36 -8.52 11.86 9.76
N SER A 37 -8.11 13.11 9.97
CA SER A 37 -6.96 13.67 9.23
C SER A 37 -5.67 12.96 9.68
N VAL A 38 -5.16 12.02 8.87
CA VAL A 38 -3.82 11.45 9.08
C VAL A 38 -2.79 12.42 8.54
N SER A 39 -2.59 13.54 9.24
CA SER A 39 -1.53 14.50 8.92
C SER A 39 -0.27 14.11 9.68
N THR A 40 0.63 13.38 9.01
CA THR A 40 2.01 13.29 9.50
C THR A 40 2.80 14.46 8.95
N LEU A 41 3.42 15.25 9.83
CA LEU A 41 4.28 16.39 9.48
C LEU A 41 5.42 16.02 8.52
N ASP A 42 5.78 14.72 8.48
CA ASP A 42 6.86 14.15 7.67
C ASP A 42 6.38 13.38 6.42
N GLY A 43 5.08 13.40 6.10
CA GLY A 43 4.51 12.73 4.91
C GLY A 43 4.49 11.19 4.91
N TYR A 44 4.93 10.54 5.99
CA TYR A 44 4.89 9.08 6.13
C TYR A 44 3.53 8.61 6.68
N VAL A 45 2.73 7.97 5.84
CA VAL A 45 1.47 7.33 6.26
C VAL A 45 1.76 5.87 6.64
N PRO A 46 1.70 5.48 7.92
CA PRO A 46 1.93 4.09 8.30
C PRO A 46 0.88 3.19 7.65
N ASN A 47 1.33 2.19 6.90
CA ASN A 47 0.46 1.18 6.30
C ASN A 47 0.43 -0.08 7.19
N MET A 48 -0.77 -0.61 7.39
CA MET A 48 -1.01 -1.89 8.03
C MET A 48 -1.86 -2.74 7.10
N SER A 49 -1.42 -3.96 6.86
CA SER A 49 -2.12 -4.92 6.02
C SER A 49 -2.48 -6.15 6.83
N ILE A 50 -3.67 -6.69 6.61
CA ILE A 50 -4.23 -7.80 7.39
C ILE A 50 -4.63 -8.89 6.40
N THR A 51 -4.27 -10.13 6.74
CA THR A 51 -4.75 -11.35 6.06
C THR A 51 -6.27 -11.44 6.06
N GLU A 52 -6.87 -12.09 5.05
CA GLU A 52 -8.32 -12.16 4.90
C GLU A 52 -9.01 -12.86 6.09
N ASP A 53 -8.32 -13.81 6.72
CA ASP A 53 -8.82 -14.50 7.91
C ASP A 53 -8.79 -13.63 9.19
N GLY A 54 -8.23 -12.42 9.12
CA GLY A 54 -8.14 -11.46 10.22
C GLY A 54 -7.17 -11.86 11.32
N LYS A 55 -6.37 -12.92 11.14
CA LYS A 55 -5.50 -13.46 12.21
C LYS A 55 -4.12 -12.85 12.22
N THR A 56 -3.61 -12.40 11.07
CA THR A 56 -2.24 -11.87 10.97
C THR A 56 -2.25 -10.47 10.37
N ALA A 57 -1.53 -9.55 11.03
CA ALA A 57 -1.29 -8.19 10.56
C ALA A 57 0.20 -7.93 10.30
N TYR A 58 0.50 -7.13 9.30
CA TYR A 58 1.82 -6.68 8.92
C TYR A 58 1.86 -5.16 8.92
N PHE A 59 2.89 -4.56 9.53
CA PHE A 59 3.04 -3.10 9.61
C PHE A 59 4.51 -2.71 9.68
N SER A 60 4.84 -1.49 9.25
CA SER A 60 6.21 -0.97 9.35
C SER A 60 6.40 0.06 10.47
N LYS A 61 7.53 -0.04 11.17
CA LYS A 61 7.90 0.86 12.26
C LYS A 61 9.30 1.43 12.07
N GLY A 62 9.42 2.75 12.19
CA GLY A 62 10.69 3.47 12.13
C GLY A 62 11.46 3.40 13.44
N THR A 63 12.77 3.18 13.35
CA THR A 63 13.71 3.21 14.49
C THR A 63 14.97 3.98 14.08
N TYR A 64 15.50 4.81 14.98
CA TYR A 64 16.76 5.51 14.75
C TYR A 64 17.95 4.59 15.03
N GLU A 65 18.67 4.21 13.97
CA GLU A 65 19.78 3.26 14.01
C GLU A 65 21.09 3.90 13.57
N LYS A 66 22.22 3.36 14.03
CA LYS A 66 23.52 3.77 13.50
C LYS A 66 23.68 3.18 12.09
N PRO A 67 24.19 3.95 11.12
CA PRO A 67 24.49 3.42 9.80
C PRO A 67 25.61 2.37 9.86
N LEU A 68 25.70 1.55 8.82
CA LEU A 68 26.69 0.48 8.71
C LEU A 68 28.15 1.00 8.81
N TYR A 69 28.40 2.22 8.33
CA TYR A 69 29.71 2.86 8.31
C TYR A 69 29.72 4.22 9.03
N GLY A 70 30.88 4.61 9.53
CA GLY A 70 31.08 5.88 10.23
C GLY A 70 30.65 5.82 11.69
N VAL A 71 31.57 5.45 12.58
CA VAL A 71 31.33 5.30 14.02
C VAL A 71 30.74 6.57 14.65
N PHE A 72 31.12 7.74 14.12
CA PHE A 72 30.66 9.06 14.55
C PHE A 72 29.42 9.59 13.81
N SER A 73 28.91 8.87 12.81
CA SER A 73 27.71 9.27 12.07
C SER A 73 26.50 9.38 12.99
N LYS A 74 25.59 10.30 12.69
CA LYS A 74 24.32 10.41 13.43
C LYS A 74 23.47 9.17 13.17
N LYS A 75 22.49 8.93 14.05
CA LYS A 75 21.50 7.89 13.79
C LYS A 75 20.61 8.32 12.64
N GLU A 76 20.24 7.36 11.80
CA GLU A 76 19.36 7.53 10.65
C GLU A 76 18.05 6.79 10.93
N LEU A 77 16.95 7.29 10.36
CA LEU A 77 15.65 6.64 10.49
C LEU A 77 15.59 5.44 9.55
N VAL A 78 15.43 4.25 10.12
CA VAL A 78 15.33 2.98 9.39
C VAL A 78 14.00 2.33 9.71
N TYR A 79 13.26 1.90 8.70
CA TYR A 79 11.97 1.23 8.86
C TYR A 79 12.13 -0.29 8.79
N HIS A 80 11.45 -1.00 9.67
CA HIS A 80 11.38 -2.47 9.64
C HIS A 80 9.93 -2.92 9.59
N VAL A 81 9.69 -4.05 8.94
CA VAL A 81 8.37 -4.70 8.91
C VAL A 81 8.23 -5.64 10.11
N TYR A 82 7.06 -5.62 10.72
CA TYR A 82 6.66 -6.44 11.84
C TYR A 82 5.39 -7.21 11.48
N ARG A 83 5.25 -8.39 12.11
CA ARG A 83 4.06 -9.23 12.08
C ARG A 83 3.45 -9.28 13.48
N ALA A 84 2.12 -9.23 13.58
CA ALA A 84 1.37 -9.43 14.81
C ALA A 84 0.24 -10.44 14.59
N GLU A 85 -0.15 -11.12 15.67
CA GLU A 85 -1.21 -12.14 15.65
C GLU A 85 -2.40 -11.68 16.45
N ASN A 86 -3.60 -11.88 15.91
CA ASN A 86 -4.85 -11.65 16.60
C ASN A 86 -5.25 -12.90 17.37
N VAL A 87 -5.10 -12.86 18.69
CA VAL A 87 -5.51 -13.94 19.60
C VAL A 87 -6.70 -13.43 20.39
N ASN A 88 -7.89 -13.96 20.10
CA ASN A 88 -9.15 -13.61 20.78
C ASN A 88 -9.52 -12.11 20.74
N GLY A 89 -9.21 -11.43 19.64
CA GLY A 89 -9.50 -9.99 19.46
C GLY A 89 -8.35 -9.07 19.91
N GLU A 90 -7.27 -9.62 20.47
CA GLU A 90 -6.10 -8.86 20.90
C GLU A 90 -4.90 -9.12 19.99
N TRP A 91 -4.28 -8.04 19.51
CA TRP A 91 -3.04 -8.11 18.74
C TRP A 91 -1.84 -8.35 19.68
N THR A 92 -1.22 -9.51 19.54
CA THR A 92 -0.10 -9.98 20.36
C THR A 92 1.00 -10.58 19.47
N ASN A 93 2.01 -11.22 20.08
CA ASN A 93 3.09 -11.93 19.40
C ASN A 93 3.81 -11.11 18.32
N VAL A 94 4.08 -9.84 18.62
CA VAL A 94 4.73 -8.92 17.67
C VAL A 94 6.17 -9.36 17.41
N THR A 95 6.45 -9.72 16.16
CA THR A 95 7.75 -10.21 15.70
C THR A 95 8.26 -9.37 14.54
N LYS A 96 9.57 -9.09 14.52
CA LYS A 96 10.22 -8.42 13.39
C LYS A 96 10.42 -9.44 12.26
N LEU A 97 10.13 -9.05 11.01
CA LEU A 97 10.41 -9.86 9.83
C LEU A 97 11.72 -9.44 9.19
N ASP A 98 12.56 -10.42 8.86
CA ASP A 98 13.85 -10.21 8.20
C ASP A 98 13.69 -10.17 6.66
N VAL A 99 12.79 -9.30 6.18
CA VAL A 99 12.50 -9.11 4.74
C VAL A 99 13.56 -8.27 4.02
N CYS A 100 14.39 -7.53 4.74
CA CYS A 100 15.47 -6.75 4.16
C CYS A 100 16.74 -6.84 5.02
N PRO A 101 17.94 -6.66 4.42
CA PRO A 101 19.18 -6.70 5.18
C PRO A 101 19.24 -5.57 6.22
N LYS A 102 20.07 -5.79 7.25
CA LYS A 102 20.27 -4.82 8.33
C LYS A 102 20.74 -3.46 7.79
N HIS A 103 20.24 -2.38 8.38
CA HIS A 103 20.52 -0.97 8.01
C HIS A 103 19.83 -0.47 6.73
N TYR A 104 19.01 -1.29 6.08
CA TYR A 104 18.09 -0.86 5.03
C TYR A 104 16.66 -0.77 5.58
N SER A 105 15.86 0.07 4.96
CA SER A 105 14.46 0.26 5.29
C SER A 105 13.58 -0.69 4.49
N ALA A 106 12.59 -1.28 5.14
CA ALA A 106 11.41 -1.88 4.53
C ALA A 106 10.16 -1.22 5.11
N LYS A 107 9.30 -0.67 4.25
CA LYS A 107 8.12 0.09 4.65
C LYS A 107 6.92 -0.19 3.75
N HIS A 108 5.75 0.22 4.23
CA HIS A 108 4.46 0.10 3.55
C HIS A 108 4.12 -1.34 3.12
N PRO A 109 4.09 -2.31 4.06
CA PRO A 109 3.80 -3.70 3.72
C PRO A 109 2.34 -3.88 3.26
N THR A 110 2.13 -4.76 2.28
CA THR A 110 0.82 -5.31 1.92
C THR A 110 0.91 -6.82 1.72
N VAL A 111 -0.04 -7.57 2.29
CA VAL A 111 -0.07 -9.03 2.23
C VAL A 111 -1.20 -9.49 1.32
N THR A 112 -1.00 -10.60 0.61
CA THR A 112 -2.08 -11.29 -0.11
C THR A 112 -3.15 -11.81 0.86
N ALA A 113 -4.35 -12.02 0.33
CA ALA A 113 -5.51 -12.46 1.11
C ALA A 113 -5.22 -13.75 1.89
N ASP A 114 -4.55 -14.70 1.23
CA ASP A 114 -4.12 -15.99 1.77
C ASP A 114 -2.92 -15.92 2.74
N GLY A 115 -2.26 -14.76 2.86
CA GLY A 115 -1.08 -14.56 3.69
C GLY A 115 0.23 -15.10 3.10
N SER A 116 0.24 -15.62 1.87
CA SER A 116 1.40 -16.32 1.29
C SER A 116 2.47 -15.39 0.70
N ARG A 117 2.12 -14.14 0.37
CA ARG A 117 3.06 -13.17 -0.23
C ARG A 117 2.95 -11.81 0.43
N LEU A 118 4.09 -11.20 0.68
CA LEU A 118 4.23 -9.89 1.28
C LEU A 118 4.98 -8.95 0.33
N PHE A 119 4.31 -7.89 -0.11
CA PHE A 119 4.89 -6.82 -0.91
C PHE A 119 5.26 -5.65 -0.01
N PHE A 120 6.36 -4.97 -0.29
CA PHE A 120 6.82 -3.83 0.51
C PHE A 120 7.79 -2.97 -0.29
N ALA A 121 7.94 -1.70 0.10
CA ALA A 121 8.94 -0.80 -0.47
C ALA A 121 10.26 -0.88 0.32
N SER A 122 11.40 -0.96 -0.36
CA SER A 122 12.71 -1.03 0.28
C SER A 122 13.79 -0.31 -0.51
N ASN A 123 14.76 0.25 0.23
CA ASN A 123 15.97 0.85 -0.32
C ASN A 123 17.19 -0.08 -0.24
N MET A 124 16.96 -1.40 -0.25
CA MET A 124 18.03 -2.39 -0.14
C MET A 124 19.04 -2.28 -1.30
N LYS A 125 20.27 -2.73 -1.07
CA LYS A 125 21.32 -2.66 -2.11
C LYS A 125 20.88 -3.39 -3.38
N GLY A 126 21.00 -2.72 -4.52
CA GLY A 126 20.60 -3.26 -5.83
C GLY A 126 19.22 -2.80 -6.32
N THR A 127 18.53 -1.97 -5.53
CA THR A 127 17.35 -1.22 -5.96
C THR A 127 17.68 -0.31 -7.17
N PHE A 128 16.72 -0.12 -8.07
CA PHE A 128 16.82 0.72 -9.26
C PHE A 128 16.82 2.22 -8.89
N GLY A 129 16.02 2.61 -7.89
CA GLY A 129 15.83 3.99 -7.49
C GLY A 129 16.19 4.28 -6.03
N LYS A 130 15.33 5.06 -5.36
CA LYS A 130 15.49 5.40 -3.93
C LYS A 130 14.82 4.36 -3.05
N TYR A 131 13.61 3.95 -3.42
CA TYR A 131 12.88 2.80 -2.88
C TYR A 131 12.23 2.07 -4.04
N ASP A 132 12.35 0.74 -4.06
CA ASP A 132 11.65 -0.09 -5.01
C ASP A 132 10.66 -1.00 -4.29
N ILE A 133 9.70 -1.53 -5.02
CA ILE A 133 8.80 -2.58 -4.54
C ILE A 133 9.48 -3.94 -4.69
N TYR A 134 9.42 -4.69 -3.59
CA TYR A 134 9.86 -6.08 -3.47
C TYR A 134 8.69 -6.96 -3.05
N VAL A 135 8.82 -8.26 -3.33
CA VAL A 135 7.92 -9.31 -2.83
C VAL A 135 8.73 -10.40 -2.13
N ALA A 136 8.20 -10.91 -1.02
CA ALA A 136 8.71 -12.09 -0.34
C ALA A 136 7.58 -13.11 -0.16
N ASP A 137 7.87 -14.38 -0.43
CA ASP A 137 6.97 -15.47 -0.04
C ASP A 137 7.02 -15.63 1.49
N ILE A 138 5.88 -15.91 2.11
CA ILE A 138 5.74 -16.12 3.55
C ILE A 138 5.44 -17.61 3.77
N ALA A 139 6.32 -18.29 4.51
CA ALA A 139 6.10 -19.68 4.88
C ALA A 139 4.92 -19.81 5.86
N ALA A 140 4.40 -21.03 6.01
CA ALA A 140 3.28 -21.30 6.92
C ALA A 140 3.57 -20.95 8.40
N ASP A 141 4.84 -20.90 8.81
CA ASP A 141 5.27 -20.48 10.14
C ASP A 141 5.47 -18.96 10.27
N GLY A 142 5.20 -18.20 9.21
CA GLY A 142 5.36 -16.75 9.14
C GLY A 142 6.76 -16.29 8.74
N THR A 143 7.71 -17.19 8.51
CA THR A 143 9.07 -16.85 8.09
C THR A 143 9.07 -16.29 6.67
N PRO A 144 9.70 -15.13 6.43
CA PRO A 144 9.83 -14.61 5.07
C PRO A 144 10.94 -15.33 4.30
N GLY A 145 10.67 -15.62 3.04
CA GLY A 145 11.65 -16.06 2.05
C GLY A 145 12.54 -14.91 1.57
N VAL A 146 13.37 -15.21 0.56
CA VAL A 146 14.24 -14.19 -0.06
C VAL A 146 13.39 -13.18 -0.83
N SER A 147 13.55 -11.91 -0.49
CA SER A 147 12.85 -10.80 -1.15
C SER A 147 13.35 -10.57 -2.57
N LYS A 148 12.43 -10.47 -3.51
CA LYS A 148 12.67 -10.31 -4.94
C LYS A 148 12.21 -8.92 -5.40
N ASN A 149 13.06 -8.22 -6.14
CA ASN A 149 12.72 -6.93 -6.74
C ASN A 149 11.71 -7.12 -7.88
N LEU A 150 10.69 -6.28 -7.97
CA LEU A 150 9.64 -6.40 -8.99
C LEU A 150 10.05 -6.00 -10.42
N GLY A 151 11.28 -5.53 -10.62
CA GLY A 151 11.82 -5.22 -11.93
C GLY A 151 11.26 -3.92 -12.55
N PRO A 152 11.72 -3.58 -13.77
CA PRO A 152 11.48 -2.27 -14.38
C PRO A 152 10.02 -2.01 -14.80
N LYS A 153 9.17 -3.04 -14.79
CA LYS A 153 7.74 -2.90 -15.06
C LYS A 153 6.99 -2.18 -13.94
N VAL A 154 7.55 -2.24 -12.73
CA VAL A 154 7.01 -1.58 -11.54
C VAL A 154 8.01 -0.51 -11.08
N ASN A 155 9.28 -0.89 -10.91
CA ASN A 155 10.30 -0.02 -10.33
C ASN A 155 10.98 0.87 -11.36
N THR A 156 11.40 2.05 -10.92
CA THR A 156 12.07 3.08 -11.71
C THR A 156 13.34 3.57 -11.01
N LYS A 157 13.89 4.71 -11.46
CA LYS A 157 15.05 5.34 -10.83
C LYS A 157 14.69 6.24 -9.64
N GLU A 158 13.40 6.42 -9.36
CA GLU A 158 12.91 7.28 -8.28
C GLU A 158 12.28 6.43 -7.16
N ASP A 159 11.27 6.96 -6.46
CA ASP A 159 10.58 6.27 -5.37
C ASP A 159 9.35 5.51 -5.90
N GLU A 160 9.28 4.20 -5.62
CA GLU A 160 8.07 3.40 -5.67
C GLU A 160 7.64 2.96 -4.27
N LEU A 161 6.45 3.39 -3.87
CA LEU A 161 5.98 3.33 -2.50
C LEU A 161 4.54 2.80 -2.42
N TYR A 162 4.15 2.41 -1.21
CA TYR A 162 2.76 2.09 -0.86
C TYR A 162 2.12 1.01 -1.75
N PRO A 163 2.78 -0.17 -1.90
CA PRO A 163 2.13 -1.27 -2.61
C PRO A 163 0.81 -1.64 -1.95
N SER A 164 -0.19 -1.97 -2.76
CA SER A 164 -1.49 -2.48 -2.34
C SER A 164 -1.93 -3.56 -3.33
N ILE A 165 -2.20 -4.78 -2.85
CA ILE A 165 -2.60 -5.90 -3.71
C ILE A 165 -4.10 -6.13 -3.60
N TYR A 166 -4.78 -6.20 -4.73
CA TYR A 166 -6.20 -6.54 -4.83
C TYR A 166 -6.37 -7.91 -5.50
N ASN A 167 -7.15 -8.81 -4.87
CA ASN A 167 -7.43 -10.17 -5.32
C ASN A 167 -6.21 -10.94 -5.86
N GLU A 168 -5.02 -10.67 -5.31
CA GLU A 168 -3.74 -11.27 -5.72
C GLU A 168 -3.32 -11.06 -7.19
N THR A 169 -4.08 -10.27 -7.93
CA THR A 169 -4.01 -10.14 -9.39
C THR A 169 -3.75 -8.72 -9.83
N LEU A 170 -3.98 -7.73 -8.96
CA LEU A 170 -3.80 -6.32 -9.30
C LEU A 170 -2.99 -5.61 -8.22
N LEU A 171 -1.74 -5.27 -8.55
CA LEU A 171 -0.83 -4.53 -7.69
C LEU A 171 -0.93 -3.05 -8.01
N PHE A 172 -1.38 -2.27 -7.03
CA PHE A 172 -1.33 -0.82 -7.03
C PHE A 172 -0.09 -0.32 -6.30
N PHE A 173 0.42 0.84 -6.71
CA PHE A 173 1.52 1.51 -6.04
C PHE A 173 1.61 2.97 -6.46
N ALA A 174 2.26 3.79 -5.64
CA ALA A 174 2.62 5.17 -5.96
C ALA A 174 4.03 5.24 -6.52
N SER A 175 4.28 6.07 -7.55
CA SER A 175 5.59 6.24 -8.19
C SER A 175 5.88 7.71 -8.48
N GLU A 176 7.13 8.13 -8.25
CA GLU A 176 7.67 9.46 -8.65
C GLU A 176 8.42 9.42 -10.00
N GLY A 177 8.67 8.23 -10.56
CA GLY A 177 9.62 8.06 -11.65
C GLY A 177 9.00 7.87 -13.04
N ARG A 178 7.72 8.19 -13.19
CA ARG A 178 6.92 7.94 -14.40
C ARG A 178 6.13 9.19 -14.79
N ASP A 179 5.74 9.29 -16.05
CA ASP A 179 4.89 10.39 -16.53
C ASP A 179 3.53 10.36 -15.81
N GLY A 180 3.26 11.41 -15.05
CA GLY A 180 2.04 11.55 -14.27
C GLY A 180 1.64 13.01 -14.09
N TYR A 181 0.88 13.28 -13.04
CA TYR A 181 0.24 14.58 -12.81
C TYR A 181 0.91 15.34 -11.67
N GLY A 182 1.53 14.64 -10.72
CA GLY A 182 2.02 15.19 -9.46
C GLY A 182 3.42 14.74 -9.10
N GLY A 183 3.69 14.64 -7.79
CA GLY A 183 4.94 14.08 -7.26
C GLY A 183 4.84 12.55 -7.25
N LEU A 184 4.03 12.03 -6.34
CA LEU A 184 3.62 10.62 -6.34
C LEU A 184 2.31 10.44 -7.10
N ASP A 185 2.31 9.64 -8.15
CA ASP A 185 1.11 9.23 -8.89
C ASP A 185 0.82 7.75 -8.68
N LEU A 186 -0.47 7.36 -8.66
CA LEU A 186 -0.88 5.96 -8.57
C LEU A 186 -0.84 5.26 -9.94
N TYR A 187 -0.25 4.07 -9.91
CA TYR A 187 -0.16 3.13 -11.01
C TYR A 187 -0.71 1.77 -10.61
N ALA A 188 -1.02 0.94 -11.60
CA ALA A 188 -1.36 -0.45 -11.41
C ALA A 188 -0.62 -1.37 -12.38
N SER A 189 -0.26 -2.56 -11.91
CA SER A 189 0.28 -3.65 -12.72
C SER A 189 -0.46 -4.94 -12.37
N GLN A 190 -0.75 -5.76 -13.39
CA GLN A 190 -1.40 -7.05 -13.16
C GLN A 190 -0.37 -8.12 -12.81
N VAL A 191 -0.72 -8.97 -11.86
CA VAL A 191 0.05 -10.13 -11.39
C VAL A 191 -0.60 -11.39 -11.96
N VAL A 192 -0.01 -11.96 -13.01
CA VAL A 192 -0.52 -13.16 -13.69
C VAL A 192 0.57 -14.22 -13.70
N ASN A 193 0.30 -15.41 -13.17
CA ASN A 193 1.26 -16.53 -13.11
C ASN A 193 2.65 -16.09 -12.61
N ASN A 194 2.69 -15.32 -11.51
CA ASN A 194 3.92 -14.77 -10.95
C ASN A 194 4.75 -13.94 -11.96
N THR A 195 4.07 -13.24 -12.86
CA THR A 195 4.65 -12.29 -13.81
C THR A 195 3.85 -10.99 -13.75
N LEU A 196 4.54 -9.86 -13.93
CA LEU A 196 3.91 -8.53 -13.96
C LEU A 196 3.62 -8.08 -15.39
N THR A 197 2.58 -7.28 -15.59
CA THR A 197 2.44 -6.45 -16.80
C THR A 197 3.18 -5.12 -16.62
N THR A 198 3.42 -4.40 -17.69
CA THR A 198 3.86 -3.00 -17.58
C THR A 198 2.82 -2.20 -16.78
N SER A 199 3.27 -1.36 -15.87
CA SER A 199 2.38 -0.53 -15.05
C SER A 199 1.66 0.53 -15.87
N VAL A 200 0.40 0.80 -15.53
CA VAL A 200 -0.46 1.81 -16.16
C VAL A 200 -0.80 2.90 -15.15
N ASN A 201 -0.67 4.17 -15.54
CA ASN A 201 -1.10 5.32 -14.73
C ASN A 201 -2.64 5.31 -14.58
N LEU A 202 -3.16 5.57 -13.38
CA LEU A 202 -4.60 5.51 -13.10
C LEU A 202 -5.41 6.75 -13.53
N GLY A 203 -4.78 7.71 -14.20
CA GLY A 203 -5.41 8.86 -14.85
C GLY A 203 -5.86 9.98 -13.92
N GLU A 204 -6.26 11.10 -14.50
CA GLU A 204 -6.47 12.41 -13.82
C GLU A 204 -7.65 12.47 -12.84
N HIS A 205 -8.51 11.45 -12.83
CA HIS A 205 -9.60 11.38 -11.85
C HIS A 205 -9.13 10.77 -10.53
N ILE A 206 -8.11 9.90 -10.60
CA ILE A 206 -7.48 9.29 -9.43
C ILE A 206 -6.26 10.10 -9.03
N ASN A 207 -5.44 10.50 -9.99
CA ASN A 207 -4.22 11.28 -9.81
C ASN A 207 -4.47 12.78 -9.98
N SER A 208 -3.63 13.61 -9.38
CA SER A 208 -3.75 15.07 -9.44
C SER A 208 -2.38 15.74 -9.48
N ASN A 209 -2.34 17.07 -9.43
CA ASN A 209 -1.10 17.82 -9.30
C ASN A 209 -0.47 17.75 -7.89
N SER A 210 -0.92 16.80 -7.07
CA SER A 210 -0.53 16.57 -5.69
C SER A 210 0.04 15.15 -5.57
N ASP A 211 0.36 14.68 -4.36
CA ASP A 211 0.78 13.30 -4.13
C ASP A 211 -0.41 12.41 -3.83
N GLU A 212 -0.51 11.31 -4.57
CA GLU A 212 -1.38 10.18 -4.30
C GLU A 212 -0.56 9.00 -3.75
N TYR A 213 -0.87 8.61 -2.52
CA TYR A 213 -0.08 7.65 -1.76
C TYR A 213 -0.59 6.23 -1.91
N ALA A 214 -1.88 5.99 -1.70
CA ALA A 214 -2.43 4.65 -1.64
C ALA A 214 -3.85 4.59 -2.18
N ILE A 215 -4.26 3.42 -2.67
CA ILE A 215 -5.63 3.15 -3.10
C ILE A 215 -6.14 1.81 -2.56
N GLN A 216 -7.42 1.82 -2.16
CA GLN A 216 -8.18 0.62 -1.84
C GLN A 216 -9.46 0.57 -2.66
N LEU A 217 -9.77 -0.58 -3.26
CA LEU A 217 -10.98 -0.78 -4.04
C LEU A 217 -12.09 -1.45 -3.22
N SER A 218 -13.34 -1.06 -3.52
CA SER A 218 -14.59 -1.67 -3.08
C SER A 218 -15.49 -1.92 -4.31
N PRO A 219 -15.25 -2.99 -5.09
CA PRO A 219 -15.95 -3.23 -6.36
C PRO A 219 -17.45 -3.47 -6.22
N GLU A 220 -17.88 -4.03 -5.09
CA GLU A 220 -19.28 -4.20 -4.74
C GLU A 220 -20.03 -2.87 -4.63
N LYS A 221 -19.34 -1.81 -4.17
CA LYS A 221 -19.87 -0.45 -4.12
C LYS A 221 -19.51 0.37 -5.36
N LYS A 222 -18.62 -0.14 -6.21
CA LYS A 222 -18.01 0.58 -7.34
C LYS A 222 -17.28 1.86 -6.89
N LEU A 223 -16.62 1.77 -5.73
CA LEU A 223 -15.88 2.87 -5.11
C LEU A 223 -14.41 2.49 -4.91
N GLY A 224 -13.54 3.48 -5.02
CA GLY A 224 -12.14 3.44 -4.65
C GLY A 224 -11.86 4.54 -3.63
N PHE A 225 -10.98 4.27 -2.68
CA PHE A 225 -10.55 5.24 -1.70
C PHE A 225 -9.08 5.56 -1.91
N VAL A 226 -8.77 6.82 -2.16
CA VAL A 226 -7.43 7.32 -2.48
C VAL A 226 -6.92 8.15 -1.32
N VAL A 227 -5.74 7.85 -0.80
CA VAL A 227 -5.05 8.71 0.17
C VAL A 227 -4.22 9.71 -0.63
N SER A 228 -4.52 11.01 -0.49
CA SER A 228 -3.86 12.07 -1.25
C SER A 228 -3.61 13.29 -0.37
N ASN A 229 -2.57 14.07 -0.69
CA ASN A 229 -2.36 15.39 -0.07
C ASN A 229 -3.01 16.54 -0.86
N ARG A 230 -3.94 16.28 -1.79
CA ARG A 230 -4.73 17.32 -2.48
C ARG A 230 -5.70 18.12 -1.57
N GLY A 231 -5.59 17.95 -0.25
CA GLY A 231 -6.41 18.63 0.75
C GLY A 231 -6.03 20.09 0.92
N PHE A 232 -6.85 20.81 1.69
CA PHE A 232 -6.56 22.20 2.03
C PHE A 232 -5.18 22.32 2.70
N ASN A 233 -4.34 23.26 2.24
CA ASN A 233 -2.95 23.43 2.68
C ASN A 233 -2.07 22.16 2.55
N ASN A 234 -2.28 21.35 1.52
CA ASN A 234 -1.55 20.10 1.28
C ASN A 234 -1.70 19.08 2.41
N THR A 235 -2.87 19.07 3.07
CA THR A 235 -3.17 18.10 4.14
C THR A 235 -3.47 16.74 3.52
N VAL A 236 -2.81 15.69 4.03
CA VAL A 236 -3.11 14.30 3.69
C VAL A 236 -4.54 13.97 4.14
N SER A 237 -5.39 13.60 3.18
CA SER A 237 -6.80 13.26 3.36
C SER A 237 -7.16 12.03 2.53
N GLN A 238 -8.22 11.33 2.91
CA GLN A 238 -8.79 10.25 2.11
C GLN A 238 -9.90 10.81 1.20
N TYR A 239 -9.83 10.48 -0.08
CA TYR A 239 -10.75 10.88 -1.14
C TYR A 239 -11.51 9.66 -1.65
N THR A 240 -12.81 9.81 -1.88
CA THR A 240 -13.63 8.74 -2.46
C THR A 240 -13.78 9.00 -3.95
N VAL A 241 -13.33 8.04 -4.76
CA VAL A 241 -13.46 8.05 -6.22
C VAL A 241 -14.46 6.97 -6.63
N ALA A 242 -15.51 7.34 -7.35
CA ALA A 242 -16.42 6.36 -7.94
C ALA A 242 -15.86 5.88 -9.29
N TYR A 243 -16.00 4.59 -9.61
CA TYR A 243 -15.58 4.05 -10.91
C TYR A 243 -16.67 3.15 -11.54
N GLY A 244 -16.85 3.29 -12.86
CA GLY A 244 -17.87 2.56 -13.62
C GLY A 244 -19.04 3.43 -14.07
N ARG A 245 -20.01 2.84 -14.79
CA ARG A 245 -21.18 3.57 -15.31
C ARG A 245 -22.11 3.97 -14.17
N SER A 246 -22.21 5.26 -13.86
CA SER A 246 -23.24 5.79 -12.97
C SER A 246 -24.39 6.40 -13.78
N SER A 247 -25.62 6.09 -13.40
CA SER A 247 -26.81 6.80 -13.92
C SER A 247 -27.22 7.98 -13.03
N LYS A 248 -26.46 8.27 -11.96
CA LYS A 248 -26.74 9.32 -10.98
C LYS A 248 -25.46 10.14 -10.76
N GLN A 249 -25.43 11.31 -11.38
CA GLN A 249 -24.25 12.17 -11.48
C GLN A 249 -24.03 13.06 -10.23
N ASP A 250 -24.89 12.96 -9.21
CA ASP A 250 -25.02 14.00 -8.17
C ASP A 250 -24.51 13.62 -6.76
N GLN A 251 -23.96 12.42 -6.54
CA GLN A 251 -23.57 11.98 -5.17
C GLN A 251 -22.06 11.79 -4.92
N TYR A 252 -21.22 11.80 -5.95
CA TYR A 252 -19.77 11.66 -5.79
C TYR A 252 -19.08 12.81 -6.53
N ASN A 253 -18.21 13.53 -5.82
CA ASN A 253 -17.50 14.69 -6.39
C ASN A 253 -16.40 14.28 -7.39
N ASP A 254 -15.91 13.04 -7.32
CA ASP A 254 -14.85 12.51 -8.19
C ASP A 254 -15.31 11.18 -8.82
N VAL A 255 -15.62 11.19 -10.13
CA VAL A 255 -16.11 10.03 -10.88
C VAL A 255 -15.14 9.70 -12.03
N ALA A 256 -14.43 8.57 -11.94
CA ALA A 256 -13.52 8.05 -12.96
C ALA A 256 -14.25 7.27 -14.08
N GLU A 257 -15.47 7.69 -14.43
CA GLU A 257 -16.30 7.02 -15.44
C GLU A 257 -15.64 7.18 -16.81
N ARG A 258 -14.98 6.10 -17.29
CA ARG A 258 -14.21 5.98 -18.55
C ARG A 258 -12.73 6.34 -18.45
N ASP A 259 -12.15 6.36 -17.25
CA ASP A 259 -10.69 6.48 -17.15
C ASP A 259 -10.00 5.27 -17.80
N ALA A 260 -9.28 5.51 -18.91
CA ALA A 260 -8.68 4.45 -19.71
C ALA A 260 -7.59 3.69 -18.93
N GLY A 261 -6.90 4.37 -18.01
CA GLY A 261 -5.85 3.79 -17.19
C GLY A 261 -6.43 2.79 -16.19
N LEU A 262 -7.44 3.22 -15.43
CA LEU A 262 -8.16 2.34 -14.51
C LEU A 262 -8.87 1.19 -15.24
N GLN A 263 -9.52 1.46 -16.37
CA GLN A 263 -10.17 0.41 -17.17
C GLN A 263 -9.16 -0.60 -17.71
N SER A 264 -7.99 -0.15 -18.16
CA SER A 264 -6.91 -1.04 -18.61
C SER A 264 -6.38 -1.91 -17.46
N ALA A 265 -6.15 -1.30 -16.30
CA ALA A 265 -5.72 -2.01 -15.10
C ALA A 265 -6.72 -3.09 -14.64
N MET A 266 -8.02 -2.81 -14.76
CA MET A 266 -9.11 -3.72 -14.36
C MET A 266 -9.51 -4.73 -15.45
N ASN A 267 -9.01 -4.61 -16.68
CA ASN A 267 -9.40 -5.48 -17.79
C ASN A 267 -8.41 -6.66 -17.95
N GLU A 268 -8.92 -7.87 -17.81
CA GLU A 268 -8.14 -9.11 -17.81
C GLU A 268 -7.73 -9.63 -19.22
N ASN A 269 -7.97 -8.87 -20.31
CA ASN A 269 -7.99 -9.46 -21.67
C ASN A 269 -6.96 -8.92 -22.70
N ASN A 270 -6.08 -7.98 -22.40
CA ASN A 270 -5.13 -7.42 -23.38
C ASN A 270 -3.71 -7.30 -22.81
N TYR A 271 -2.74 -8.07 -23.33
CA TYR A 271 -1.37 -8.04 -22.80
C TYR A 271 -0.27 -8.16 -23.87
N GLU A 272 0.70 -7.26 -23.78
CA GLU A 272 2.07 -7.51 -24.24
C GLU A 272 2.87 -8.04 -23.04
N TYR A 273 3.10 -9.36 -23.02
CA TYR A 273 3.98 -9.98 -22.06
C TYR A 273 5.43 -9.74 -22.47
N VAL A 274 6.21 -9.19 -21.56
CA VAL A 274 7.69 -9.24 -21.63
C VAL A 274 8.13 -10.14 -20.47
N ASP A 275 9.12 -10.99 -20.63
CA ASP A 275 9.45 -11.94 -19.56
C ASP A 275 10.06 -11.20 -18.35
N THR A 276 9.35 -11.21 -17.22
CA THR A 276 9.92 -10.92 -15.88
C THR A 276 9.17 -11.82 -14.91
N SER A 277 9.40 -13.12 -15.07
CA SER A 277 9.00 -14.12 -14.10
C SER A 277 9.72 -13.84 -12.77
N PHE A 278 9.01 -13.97 -11.64
CA PHE A 278 9.64 -13.94 -10.31
C PHE A 278 10.32 -15.27 -9.95
N GLN A 279 10.61 -16.12 -10.94
CA GLN A 279 11.26 -17.41 -10.74
C GLN A 279 12.68 -17.36 -11.30
N ASP A 280 13.60 -18.04 -10.61
CA ASP A 280 14.86 -18.41 -11.22
C ASP A 280 14.55 -19.45 -12.30
N GLU A 281 15.00 -19.22 -13.54
CA GLU A 281 15.07 -20.28 -14.56
C GLU A 281 15.89 -21.44 -13.97
N GLN A 282 15.26 -22.59 -13.75
CA GLN A 282 15.96 -23.84 -13.42
C GLN A 282 16.62 -24.45 -14.65
#